data_AF-A0A832P5S4-F1
#
_entry.id   AF-A0A832P5S4-F1
#
_cell.length_a   1.000
_cell.length_b   1.000
_cell.length_c   1.000
_cell.angle_alpha   90.00
_cell.angle_beta   90.00
_cell.angle_gamma   90.00
#
_symmetry.space_group_name_H-M   'P 1'
#
loop_
_entity.id
_entity.type
_entity.pdbx_description
1 polymer ?
#
loop_
_entity_poly.entity_id
_entity_poly.type
_entity_poly.pdbx_seq_one_letter_code
_entity_poly.pdbx_strand_id
1 'polypeptide(L)'
;MTGEPNRPSNTVPMKILCNMVLIPNRKDEVEYFKVDSRGYPTPAKIAYAKKEVTIIVGHKERNNLMVTPDDRVFTGVFGNNGRLSSVGKGLEGQELTVIVHIPEEN
;
A
#
# COMPACT_ATOMS: atom_id res chain seq x y z
N MET A 1 31.14 -1.11 -1.45
CA MET A 1 29.85 -0.39 -1.32
C MET A 1 28.77 -1.27 -1.91
N THR A 2 28.15 -2.12 -1.10
CA THR A 2 27.04 -2.97 -1.54
C THR A 2 25.79 -2.09 -1.62
N GLY A 3 25.40 -1.70 -2.84
CA GLY A 3 24.23 -0.87 -3.07
C GLY A 3 23.00 -1.53 -2.46
N GLU A 4 22.27 -0.79 -1.63
CA GLU A 4 20.97 -1.22 -1.13
C GLU A 4 20.09 -1.62 -2.33
N PRO A 5 19.37 -2.75 -2.25
CA PRO A 5 18.56 -3.21 -3.36
C PRO A 5 17.52 -2.13 -3.73
N ASN A 6 17.60 -1.64 -4.97
CA ASN A 6 16.67 -0.64 -5.55
C ASN A 6 15.21 -1.12 -5.66
N ARG A 7 14.90 -2.35 -5.20
CA ARG A 7 13.59 -2.97 -5.31
C ARG A 7 12.99 -3.01 -3.90
N PRO A 8 11.83 -2.37 -3.66
CA PRO A 8 11.16 -2.49 -2.38
C PRO A 8 10.88 -3.98 -2.10
N SER A 9 11.05 -4.39 -0.84
CA SER A 9 10.72 -5.73 -0.37
C SER A 9 9.27 -6.08 -0.70
N ASN A 10 8.94 -7.37 -0.75
CA ASN A 10 7.55 -7.79 -0.86
C ASN A 10 6.73 -7.21 0.29
N THR A 11 5.45 -6.95 0.04
CA THR A 11 4.53 -6.53 1.10
C THR A 11 4.41 -7.61 2.18
N VAL A 12 4.14 -7.21 3.42
CA VAL A 12 3.87 -8.12 4.54
C VAL A 12 2.36 -8.22 4.76
N PRO A 13 1.76 -9.42 4.72
CA PRO A 13 0.34 -9.58 5.02
C PRO A 13 0.01 -9.19 6.47
N MET A 14 -1.08 -8.44 6.65
CA MET A 14 -1.62 -8.10 7.95
C MET A 14 -2.90 -8.91 8.20
N LYS A 15 -2.92 -9.71 9.27
CA LYS A 15 -4.08 -10.52 9.63
C LYS A 15 -5.13 -9.66 10.34
N ILE A 16 -6.30 -9.52 9.75
CA ILE A 16 -7.46 -8.86 10.35
C ILE A 16 -8.28 -9.93 11.10
N LEU A 17 -8.53 -9.73 12.40
CA LEU A 17 -9.21 -10.70 13.26
C LEU A 17 -10.65 -10.33 13.59
N CYS A 18 -11.01 -9.08 13.39
CA CYS A 18 -12.35 -8.54 13.61
C CYS A 18 -12.56 -7.36 12.67
N ASN A 19 -13.80 -6.89 12.58
CA ASN A 19 -14.10 -5.69 11.82
C ASN A 19 -13.41 -4.48 12.45
N MET A 20 -12.67 -3.72 11.64
CA MET A 20 -11.92 -2.54 12.06
C MET A 20 -12.27 -1.37 11.14
N VAL A 21 -12.27 -0.16 11.69
CA VAL A 21 -12.33 1.07 10.90
C VAL A 21 -10.95 1.68 10.93
N LEU A 22 -10.32 1.80 9.76
CA LEU A 22 -9.05 2.50 9.60
C LEU A 22 -9.34 3.98 9.37
N ILE A 23 -8.74 4.82 10.21
CA ILE A 23 -8.85 6.28 10.11
C ILE A 23 -7.45 6.79 9.78
N PRO A 24 -7.17 7.19 8.52
CA PRO A 24 -5.92 7.84 8.18
C PRO A 24 -5.72 9.10 9.02
N ASN A 25 -4.47 9.36 9.44
CA ASN A 25 -4.14 10.59 10.13
C ASN A 25 -4.30 11.80 9.20
N ARG A 26 -4.23 13.01 9.77
CA ARG A 26 -4.44 14.26 9.04
C ARG A 26 -3.51 14.44 7.83
N LYS A 27 -2.26 13.95 7.93
CA LYS A 27 -1.27 14.04 6.85
C LYS A 27 -1.24 12.82 5.94
N ASP A 28 -1.90 11.72 6.34
CA ASP A 28 -1.90 10.52 5.53
C ASP A 28 -2.68 10.77 4.23
N GLU A 29 -2.16 10.23 3.14
CA GLU A 29 -2.79 10.35 1.83
C GLU A 29 -3.40 9.01 1.43
N VAL A 30 -4.62 9.03 0.88
CA VAL A 30 -5.28 7.83 0.37
C VAL A 30 -5.27 7.86 -1.15
N GLU A 31 -4.64 6.86 -1.75
CA GLU A 31 -4.43 6.76 -3.19
C GLU A 31 -4.94 5.42 -3.72
N TYR A 32 -5.22 5.37 -5.03
CA TYR A 32 -5.77 4.19 -5.67
C TYR A 32 -4.83 3.68 -6.76
N PHE A 33 -4.52 2.39 -6.69
CA PHE A 33 -3.61 1.73 -7.62
C PHE A 33 -4.29 0.55 -8.29
N LYS A 34 -3.75 0.14 -9.43
CA LYS A 34 -4.08 -1.13 -10.07
C LYS A 34 -2.84 -2.01 -10.15
N VAL A 35 -3.02 -3.30 -9.93
CA VAL A 35 -1.92 -4.28 -9.98
C VAL A 35 -1.63 -4.67 -11.43
N ASP A 36 -0.36 -4.52 -11.85
CA ASP A 36 0.14 -4.93 -13.17
C ASP A 36 0.29 -6.46 -13.28
N SER A 37 0.58 -6.94 -14.48
CA SER A 37 0.78 -8.38 -14.77
C SER A 37 1.98 -9.02 -14.07
N ARG A 38 2.83 -8.22 -13.42
CA ARG A 38 3.95 -8.70 -12.61
C ARG A 38 3.64 -8.67 -11.12
N GLY A 39 2.43 -8.27 -10.71
CA GLY A 39 2.02 -8.18 -9.32
C GLY A 39 2.42 -6.87 -8.63
N TYR A 40 2.76 -5.83 -9.39
CA TYR A 40 3.13 -4.51 -8.86
C TYR A 40 1.98 -3.52 -8.93
N PRO A 41 1.71 -2.77 -7.85
CA PRO A 41 0.85 -1.59 -7.91
C PRO A 41 1.43 -0.54 -8.87
N THR A 42 0.57 0.07 -9.70
CA THR A 42 0.93 1.12 -10.67
C THR A 42 -0.03 2.30 -10.60
N PRO A 43 0.41 3.53 -10.93
CA PRO A 43 1.74 3.93 -11.44
C PRO A 43 2.81 4.03 -10.35
N ALA A 44 4.06 4.33 -10.70
CA ALA A 44 5.08 4.72 -9.72
C ALA A 44 4.87 6.19 -9.30
N LYS A 45 5.11 6.50 -8.02
CA LYS A 45 4.96 7.84 -7.43
C LYS A 45 6.24 8.23 -6.70
N ILE A 46 7.13 8.98 -7.37
CA ILE A 46 8.42 9.40 -6.79
C ILE A 46 8.24 10.24 -5.52
N ALA A 47 7.16 11.04 -5.44
CA ALA A 47 6.82 11.84 -4.27
C ALA A 47 6.68 11.01 -2.97
N TYR A 48 6.32 9.72 -3.10
CA TYR A 48 6.18 8.83 -1.95
C TYR A 48 7.41 7.97 -1.70
N ALA A 49 8.55 8.23 -2.35
CA ALA A 49 9.77 7.44 -2.13
C ALA A 49 10.08 7.30 -0.63
N LYS A 50 10.35 6.06 -0.20
CA LYS A 50 10.64 5.65 1.18
C LYS A 50 9.48 5.80 2.17
N LYS A 51 8.26 6.15 1.73
CA LYS A 51 7.08 6.19 2.61
C LYS A 51 6.54 4.80 2.84
N GLU A 52 6.20 4.51 4.10
CA GLU A 52 5.48 3.31 4.49
C GLU A 52 4.00 3.42 4.11
N VAL A 53 3.37 2.28 3.87
CA VAL A 53 1.96 2.24 3.46
C VAL A 53 1.20 1.10 4.11
N THR A 54 -0.11 1.31 4.23
CA THR A 54 -1.09 0.24 4.41
C THR A 54 -1.85 0.06 3.10
N ILE A 55 -1.91 -1.18 2.60
CA ILE A 55 -2.50 -1.53 1.30
C ILE A 55 -3.70 -2.43 1.56
N ILE A 56 -4.85 -2.05 1.03
CA ILE A 56 -6.10 -2.80 1.12
C ILE A 56 -6.49 -3.17 -0.31
N VAL A 57 -6.76 -4.46 -0.57
CA VAL A 57 -7.28 -4.87 -1.88
C VAL A 57 -8.75 -4.46 -1.99
N GLY A 58 -9.09 -3.61 -2.96
CA GLY A 58 -10.44 -3.05 -3.15
C GLY A 58 -10.68 -1.73 -2.41
N HIS A 59 -11.88 -1.55 -1.84
CA HIS A 59 -12.25 -0.45 -0.93
C HIS A 59 -12.17 0.98 -1.46
N LYS A 60 -12.70 1.24 -2.67
CA LYS A 60 -12.77 2.60 -3.24
C LYS A 60 -13.74 3.58 -2.56
N GLU A 61 -14.40 3.16 -1.50
CA GLU A 61 -15.47 3.93 -0.87
C GLU A 61 -14.89 5.08 -0.03
N ARG A 62 -15.47 6.28 -0.17
CA ARG A 62 -14.85 7.53 0.33
C ARG A 62 -14.96 7.75 1.85
N ASN A 63 -15.91 7.11 2.53
CA ASN A 63 -16.38 7.68 3.80
C ASN A 63 -16.06 6.86 5.05
N ASN A 64 -15.52 5.63 4.95
CA ASN A 64 -14.89 4.90 6.06
C ASN A 64 -14.10 3.72 5.48
N LEU A 65 -12.80 3.59 5.79
CA LEU A 65 -12.01 2.42 5.39
C LEU A 65 -12.26 1.27 6.37
N MET A 66 -13.45 0.67 6.26
CA MET A 66 -13.82 -0.49 7.06
C MET A 66 -13.17 -1.74 6.47
N VAL A 67 -12.37 -2.44 7.26
CA VAL A 67 -11.78 -3.74 6.89
C VAL A 67 -12.36 -4.84 7.77
N THR A 68 -12.54 -6.01 7.17
CA THR A 68 -13.12 -7.21 7.77
C THR A 68 -12.09 -8.35 7.75
N PRO A 69 -12.32 -9.45 8.48
CA PRO A 69 -11.44 -10.62 8.43
C PRO A 69 -11.25 -11.24 7.04
N ASP A 70 -12.17 -10.99 6.10
CA ASP A 70 -12.09 -11.48 4.71
C ASP A 70 -11.25 -10.57 3.80
N ASP A 71 -10.92 -9.37 4.27
CA ASP A 71 -10.13 -8.42 3.50
C ASP A 71 -8.64 -8.78 3.50
N ARG A 72 -8.03 -8.58 2.34
CA ARG A 72 -6.58 -8.73 2.17
C ARG A 72 -5.92 -7.39 2.41
N VAL A 73 -5.26 -7.29 3.56
CA VAL A 73 -4.52 -6.09 3.98
C VAL A 73 -3.04 -6.42 4.03
N PHE A 74 -2.20 -5.48 3.60
CA PHE A 74 -0.76 -5.60 3.65
C PHE A 74 -0.11 -4.31 4.16
N THR A 75 1.10 -4.43 4.69
CA THR A 75 2.01 -3.30 4.84
C THR A 75 3.08 -3.35 3.76
N GLY A 76 3.60 -2.19 3.38
CA GLY A 76 4.64 -2.09 2.35
C GLY A 76 5.36 -0.77 2.40
N VAL A 77 6.25 -0.56 1.42
CA VAL A 77 7.01 0.68 1.28
C VAL A 77 7.16 1.05 -0.18
N PHE A 78 7.18 2.34 -0.47
CA PHE A 78 7.64 2.83 -1.75
C PHE A 78 9.17 2.80 -1.82
N GLY A 79 9.72 2.15 -2.84
CA GLY A 79 11.15 2.19 -3.12
C GLY A 79 11.63 3.60 -3.56
N ASN A 80 12.94 3.78 -3.66
CA ASN A 80 13.57 5.05 -4.08
C ASN A 80 13.09 5.55 -5.45
N ASN A 81 12.66 4.64 -6.33
CA ASN A 81 12.13 4.96 -7.66
C ASN A 81 10.61 5.21 -7.67
N GLY A 82 9.98 5.32 -6.50
CA GLY A 82 8.54 5.52 -6.36
C GLY A 82 7.69 4.29 -6.71
N ARG A 83 8.29 3.11 -6.93
CA ARG A 83 7.51 1.87 -7.09
C ARG A 83 7.09 1.38 -5.73
N LEU A 84 5.83 0.96 -5.61
CA LEU A 84 5.35 0.32 -4.39
C LEU A 84 5.81 -1.15 -4.33
N SER A 85 6.01 -1.66 -3.11
CA SER A 85 6.19 -3.08 -2.81
C SER A 85 5.23 -3.97 -3.61
N SER A 86 5.73 -5.12 -4.08
CA SER A 86 4.91 -6.09 -4.81
C SER A 86 3.86 -6.72 -3.89
N VAL A 87 2.62 -6.75 -4.34
CA VAL A 87 1.50 -7.48 -3.69
C VAL A 87 1.32 -8.89 -4.26
N GLY A 88 2.02 -9.21 -5.36
CA GLY A 88 2.06 -10.54 -5.95
C GLY A 88 1.13 -10.71 -7.16
N LYS A 89 1.48 -11.64 -8.05
CA LYS A 89 0.77 -11.86 -9.33
C LYS A 89 -0.67 -12.36 -9.18
N GLY A 90 -0.99 -13.03 -8.07
CA GLY A 90 -2.35 -13.50 -7.79
C GLY A 90 -3.37 -12.36 -7.62
N LEU A 91 -2.91 -11.11 -7.56
CA LEU A 91 -3.74 -9.91 -7.50
C LEU A 91 -3.74 -9.11 -8.80
N GLU A 92 -3.21 -9.64 -9.90
CA GLU A 92 -3.22 -8.95 -11.20
C GLU A 92 -4.62 -8.42 -11.54
N GLY A 93 -4.66 -7.16 -12.00
CA GLY A 93 -5.90 -6.49 -12.40
C GLY A 93 -6.77 -6.01 -11.25
N GLN A 94 -6.49 -6.41 -10.00
CA GLN A 94 -7.19 -5.91 -8.82
C GLN A 94 -6.85 -4.45 -8.54
N GLU A 95 -7.80 -3.77 -7.93
CA GLU A 95 -7.64 -2.40 -7.47
C GLU A 95 -7.21 -2.40 -6.01
N LEU A 96 -6.42 -1.42 -5.62
CA LEU A 96 -5.89 -1.26 -4.28
C LEU A 96 -6.23 0.13 -3.76
N THR A 97 -6.62 0.20 -2.50
CA THR A 97 -6.61 1.43 -1.71
C THR A 97 -5.33 1.43 -0.89
N VAL A 98 -4.53 2.48 -1.05
CA VAL A 98 -3.21 2.61 -0.44
C VAL A 98 -3.22 3.84 0.45
N ILE A 99 -3.11 3.63 1.75
CA ILE A 99 -2.88 4.68 2.74
C ILE A 99 -1.38 4.91 2.82
N VAL A 100 -0.93 6.09 2.42
CA VAL A 100 0.46 6.51 2.49
C VAL A 100 0.69 7.27 3.78
N HIS A 101 1.58 6.74 4.62
CA HIS A 101 1.87 7.32 5.94
C HIS A 101 2.87 8.45 5.79
N ILE A 102 2.40 9.69 5.98
CA ILE A 102 3.25 10.88 5.89
C ILE A 102 3.62 11.28 7.32
N PRO A 103 4.91 11.16 7.72
CA PRO A 103 5.34 11.50 9.07
C PRO A 103 5.02 12.96 9.36
N GLU A 104 4.53 13.24 10.57
CA GLU A 104 4.44 14.62 11.03
C GLU A 104 5.86 15.15 11.23
N GLU A 105 6.23 16.24 10.53
CA GLU A 105 7.44 16.99 10.87
C GLU A 105 7.38 17.39 12.35
N ASN A 106 8.39 16.97 13.11
CA ASN A 106 8.61 17.39 14.51
C ASN A 106 9.05 18.85 14.57
#